data_AF-A0A1C3H7D8-F1
#
_entry.id   AF-A0A1C3H7D8-F1
#
_cell.length_a   1.000
_cell.length_b   1.000
_cell.length_c   1.000
_cell.angle_alpha   90.00
_cell.angle_beta   90.00
_cell.angle_gamma   90.00
#
_symmetry.space_group_name_H-M   'P 1'
#
loop_
_entity.id
_entity.type
_entity.pdbx_description
1 polymer ?
#
loop_
_entity_poly.entity_id
_entity_poly.type
_entity_poly.pdbx_seq_one_letter_code
_entity_poly.pdbx_strand_id
1 'polypeptide(L)'
;MQEKWLISALTLCLVAACGGSDGDSNTAADPTPRGQTKQNKIIAPESPAGEWIWANKRGGEYRWSDALDGYSHYNLTVDGQSLASEDRGAYKLGINSMTLPRGFYSGTAQTEYRSQNDANKKRVSQDLALRSFRGFYAGAYAYGRYDGDPNMDIGQMYYTTPTPYDNLPTSGRALYVGRVFDYNAQNDAKLNYVVDFSKHVGSGEVGANTLHEKYKLEEAPIGQHEGLYGTYYGVKNGEITTQDRYSDGKRGTYNLIISGTRAEEITGDLNYIDPYGNPAGQQVFHAERGEVR
;
A
#
# COMPACT_ATOMS: atom_id res chain seq x y z
N MET A 1 -27.52 38.57 -13.35
CA MET A 1 -28.00 37.36 -14.04
C MET A 1 -27.58 36.17 -13.20
N GLN A 2 -28.54 35.59 -12.49
CA GLN A 2 -28.38 34.37 -11.70
C GLN A 2 -28.91 33.22 -12.53
N GLU A 3 -28.13 32.14 -12.69
CA GLU A 3 -28.67 30.85 -13.09
C GLU A 3 -28.34 29.81 -12.03
N LYS A 4 -29.41 29.29 -11.43
CA LYS A 4 -29.45 28.11 -10.57
C LYS A 4 -29.86 26.94 -11.48
N TRP A 5 -29.14 25.83 -11.42
CA TRP A 5 -29.60 24.57 -11.97
C TRP A 5 -29.79 23.55 -10.83
N LEU A 6 -31.05 23.18 -10.63
CA LEU A 6 -31.59 22.19 -9.70
C LEU A 6 -32.23 21.10 -10.58
N ILE A 7 -31.77 19.85 -10.49
CA ILE A 7 -32.50 18.65 -10.96
C ILE A 7 -32.17 17.55 -9.94
N SER A 8 -32.99 17.37 -8.90
CA SER A 8 -34.15 16.46 -8.79
C SER A 8 -33.81 14.98 -8.98
N ALA A 9 -34.01 14.25 -7.88
CA ALA A 9 -33.90 12.81 -7.71
C ALA A 9 -35.04 12.06 -8.43
N LEU A 10 -34.77 10.80 -8.82
CA LEU A 10 -35.82 9.80 -9.00
C LEU A 10 -35.34 8.43 -8.54
N THR A 11 -35.97 7.96 -7.47
CA THR A 11 -35.92 6.62 -6.90
C THR A 11 -36.84 5.70 -7.70
N LEU A 12 -36.41 4.47 -8.01
CA LEU A 12 -37.32 3.37 -8.29
C LEU A 12 -36.82 2.09 -7.62
N CYS A 13 -37.57 1.64 -6.61
CA CYS A 13 -37.50 0.30 -6.04
C CYS A 13 -38.27 -0.66 -6.95
N LEU A 14 -37.71 -1.84 -7.20
CA LEU A 14 -38.46 -3.00 -7.71
C LEU A 14 -38.17 -4.18 -6.79
N VAL A 15 -39.16 -4.51 -5.95
CA VAL A 15 -39.25 -5.77 -5.21
C VAL A 15 -39.95 -6.77 -6.13
N ALA A 16 -39.35 -7.94 -6.34
CA ALA A 16 -40.05 -9.11 -6.86
C ALA A 16 -40.09 -10.16 -5.74
N ALA A 17 -41.30 -10.54 -5.35
CA ALA A 17 -41.62 -11.68 -4.52
C ALA A 17 -42.45 -12.69 -5.34
N CYS A 18 -42.40 -13.96 -4.91
CA CYS A 18 -43.12 -15.19 -5.34
C CYS A 18 -42.12 -16.26 -5.82
N GLY A 19 -42.12 -17.51 -5.33
CA GLY A 19 -43.03 -18.22 -4.43
C GLY A 19 -42.41 -19.57 -4.03
N GLY A 20 -42.97 -20.22 -3.02
CA GLY A 20 -42.50 -21.53 -2.51
C GLY A 20 -43.30 -22.73 -3.05
N SER A 21 -42.78 -23.94 -2.80
CA SER A 21 -43.49 -25.10 -2.18
C SER A 21 -42.63 -26.38 -2.25
N ASP A 22 -42.82 -27.23 -1.23
CA ASP A 22 -42.08 -28.43 -0.81
C ASP A 22 -42.08 -29.67 -1.74
N GLY A 23 -41.12 -30.59 -1.50
CA GLY A 23 -41.19 -32.00 -1.93
C GLY A 23 -39.89 -32.80 -1.72
N ASP A 24 -39.87 -33.68 -0.71
CA ASP A 24 -38.77 -34.58 -0.31
C ASP A 24 -38.38 -35.68 -1.34
N SER A 25 -37.09 -36.04 -1.43
CA SER A 25 -36.63 -37.44 -1.54
C SER A 25 -35.11 -37.60 -1.28
N ASN A 26 -34.75 -38.80 -0.79
CA ASN A 26 -33.56 -39.18 -0.02
C ASN A 26 -32.19 -39.30 -0.75
N THR A 27 -31.15 -39.16 0.08
CA THR A 27 -29.78 -39.78 0.05
C THR A 27 -28.76 -39.38 -1.02
N ALA A 28 -27.75 -38.62 -0.60
CA ALA A 28 -26.34 -39.08 -0.54
C ALA A 28 -25.56 -38.15 0.40
N ALA A 29 -24.83 -38.73 1.35
CA ALA A 29 -23.95 -38.00 2.24
C ALA A 29 -22.77 -37.43 1.45
N ASP A 30 -22.61 -36.11 1.48
CA ASP A 30 -21.41 -35.42 1.00
C ASP A 30 -20.63 -34.86 2.21
N PRO A 31 -19.29 -34.92 2.21
CA PRO A 31 -18.49 -34.73 3.40
C PRO A 31 -18.54 -33.26 3.81
N THR A 32 -18.94 -33.03 5.05
CA THR A 32 -18.79 -31.73 5.72
C THR A 32 -17.35 -31.21 5.54
N PRO A 33 -17.14 -30.01 4.96
CA PRO A 33 -15.85 -29.37 4.98
C PRO A 33 -15.46 -29.07 6.42
N ARG A 34 -14.42 -29.78 6.86
CA ARG A 34 -13.71 -29.60 8.11
C ARG A 34 -13.29 -28.13 8.27
N GLY A 35 -13.82 -27.47 9.29
CA GLY A 35 -13.15 -26.39 10.02
C GLY A 35 -13.02 -25.05 9.29
N GLN A 36 -14.10 -24.28 9.23
CA GLN A 36 -13.99 -22.81 9.18
C GLN A 36 -13.48 -22.29 10.53
N THR A 37 -12.17 -22.36 10.76
CA THR A 37 -11.55 -21.59 11.84
C THR A 37 -11.48 -20.13 11.42
N LYS A 38 -12.32 -19.30 12.06
CA LYS A 38 -12.26 -17.83 12.13
C LYS A 38 -11.77 -17.18 10.83
N GLN A 39 -12.67 -17.08 9.86
CA GLN A 39 -12.53 -16.11 8.78
C GLN A 39 -12.25 -14.74 9.42
N ASN A 40 -11.05 -14.21 9.17
CA ASN A 40 -10.81 -12.78 9.22
C ASN A 40 -11.95 -12.15 8.43
N LYS A 41 -12.77 -11.34 9.09
CA LYS A 41 -13.77 -10.50 8.45
C LYS A 41 -13.05 -9.79 7.31
N ILE A 42 -13.31 -10.22 6.07
CA ILE A 42 -12.89 -9.50 4.88
C ILE A 42 -13.63 -8.17 5.00
N ILE A 43 -12.91 -7.12 5.36
CA ILE A 43 -13.46 -5.77 5.40
C ILE A 43 -13.71 -5.43 3.93
N ALA A 44 -14.98 -5.42 3.56
CA ALA A 44 -15.47 -5.04 2.24
C ALA A 44 -15.18 -3.55 1.97
N PRO A 45 -15.33 -3.06 0.71
CA PRO A 45 -14.75 -1.81 0.23
C PRO A 45 -15.33 -0.64 1.02
N GLU A 46 -14.48 0.33 1.36
CA GLU A 46 -14.78 1.39 2.32
C GLU A 46 -14.77 0.90 3.77
N SER A 47 -13.56 0.78 4.34
CA SER A 47 -13.44 0.93 5.80
C SER A 47 -14.17 2.24 6.16
N PRO A 48 -15.09 2.23 7.14
CA PRO A 48 -15.79 3.44 7.54
C PRO A 48 -14.79 4.56 7.83
N ALA A 49 -15.15 5.80 7.50
CA ALA A 49 -14.37 6.96 7.88
C ALA A 49 -14.05 6.91 9.39
N GLY A 50 -12.76 6.87 9.74
CA GLY A 50 -12.29 6.90 11.13
C GLY A 50 -11.70 5.59 11.68
N GLU A 51 -11.60 4.52 10.90
CA GLU A 51 -10.89 3.30 11.33
C GLU A 51 -9.41 3.30 10.91
N TRP A 52 -8.56 2.90 11.85
CA TRP A 52 -7.14 2.71 11.61
C TRP A 52 -6.89 1.42 10.83
N ILE A 53 -6.09 1.51 9.76
CA ILE A 53 -5.53 0.35 9.08
C ILE A 53 -4.31 -0.10 9.89
N TRP A 54 -4.28 -1.37 10.28
CA TRP A 54 -3.23 -1.92 11.13
C TRP A 54 -2.24 -2.76 10.34
N ALA A 55 -1.01 -2.29 10.24
CA ALA A 55 0.14 -3.06 9.76
C ALA A 55 0.70 -3.90 10.91
N ASN A 56 0.67 -5.22 10.76
CA ASN A 56 1.26 -6.18 11.69
C ASN A 56 2.76 -6.33 11.41
N LYS A 57 3.58 -5.64 12.20
CA LYS A 57 5.04 -5.60 12.11
C LYS A 57 5.66 -6.83 12.77
N ARG A 58 5.38 -8.01 12.23
CA ARG A 58 5.97 -9.28 12.70
C ARG A 58 7.32 -9.50 12.05
N GLY A 59 8.39 -9.49 12.84
CA GLY A 59 9.76 -9.67 12.34
C GLY A 59 10.76 -8.81 13.12
N GLY A 60 12.03 -9.21 13.09
CA GLY A 60 13.10 -8.40 13.70
C GLY A 60 13.34 -7.10 12.92
N GLU A 61 13.13 -7.14 11.61
CA GLU A 61 13.29 -6.06 10.64
C GLU A 61 12.29 -4.91 10.83
N TYR A 62 11.16 -5.16 11.49
CA TYR A 62 10.14 -4.14 11.78
C TYR A 62 10.21 -3.59 13.21
N ARG A 63 11.21 -4.02 13.99
CA ARG A 63 11.46 -3.44 15.31
C ARG A 63 11.95 -2.01 15.14
N TRP A 64 11.69 -1.21 16.17
CA TRP A 64 12.29 0.10 16.27
C TRP A 64 13.81 -0.04 16.33
N SER A 65 14.51 0.81 15.59
CA SER A 65 15.97 0.92 15.63
C SER A 65 16.45 1.17 17.06
N ASP A 66 17.59 0.59 17.44
CA ASP A 66 18.25 0.86 18.72
C ASP A 66 18.62 2.35 18.86
N ALA A 67 18.73 3.08 17.75
CA ALA A 67 18.89 4.54 17.75
C ALA A 67 17.68 5.28 18.38
N LEU A 68 16.53 4.61 18.49
CA LEU A 68 15.32 5.13 19.13
C LEU A 68 15.18 4.66 20.59
N ASP A 69 16.27 4.18 21.18
CA ASP A 69 16.33 3.89 22.62
C ASP A 69 16.02 5.12 23.47
N GLY A 70 15.12 4.91 24.43
CA GLY A 70 14.55 5.98 25.25
C GLY A 70 13.22 6.55 24.75
N TYR A 71 12.68 6.10 23.61
CA TYR A 71 11.34 6.47 23.13
C TYR A 71 10.33 5.31 23.16
N SER A 72 9.08 5.62 23.55
CA SER A 72 8.00 4.65 23.78
C SER A 72 6.89 4.73 22.73
N HIS A 73 6.72 5.88 22.10
CA HIS A 73 5.58 6.15 21.22
C HIS A 73 6.01 7.04 20.06
N TYR A 74 5.46 6.74 18.88
CA TYR A 74 5.66 7.46 17.63
C TYR A 74 4.30 7.93 17.11
N ASN A 75 4.27 9.17 16.62
CA ASN A 75 3.12 9.73 15.93
C ASN A 75 3.58 10.59 14.76
N LEU A 76 3.03 10.33 13.56
CA LEU A 76 3.14 11.19 12.39
C LEU A 76 1.86 12.00 12.29
N THR A 77 1.98 13.31 12.20
CA THR A 77 0.84 14.22 12.15
C THR A 77 0.84 15.08 10.90
N VAL A 78 -0.36 15.38 10.41
CA VAL A 78 -0.65 16.28 9.29
C VAL A 78 -1.76 17.19 9.77
N ASP A 79 -1.55 18.51 9.75
CA ASP A 79 -2.49 19.51 10.27
C ASP A 79 -2.98 19.19 11.71
N GLY A 80 -2.07 18.68 12.54
CA GLY A 80 -2.35 18.29 13.93
C GLY A 80 -3.13 16.98 14.10
N GLN A 81 -3.53 16.31 13.02
CA GLN A 81 -4.20 15.01 13.04
C GLN A 81 -3.20 13.88 12.81
N SER A 82 -3.33 12.78 13.55
CA SER A 82 -2.50 11.59 13.34
C SER A 82 -2.79 10.94 11.99
N LEU A 83 -1.74 10.82 11.18
CA LEU A 83 -1.71 9.98 9.97
C LEU A 83 -1.23 8.57 10.31
N ALA A 84 -0.21 8.43 11.15
CA ALA A 84 0.30 7.13 11.54
C ALA A 84 0.81 7.13 12.98
N SER A 85 0.65 6.01 13.69
CA SER A 85 1.07 5.94 15.09
C SER A 85 1.41 4.52 15.51
N GLU A 86 2.40 4.41 16.39
CA GLU A 86 2.89 3.13 16.90
C GLU A 86 3.42 3.27 18.32
N ASP A 87 3.05 2.30 19.16
CA ASP A 87 3.68 2.09 20.46
C ASP A 87 4.82 1.08 20.34
N ARG A 88 5.96 1.41 20.95
CA ARG A 88 7.12 0.53 20.97
C ARG A 88 6.76 -0.79 21.65
N GLY A 89 7.05 -1.90 20.97
CA GLY A 89 6.75 -3.24 21.46
C GLY A 89 5.32 -3.73 21.18
N ALA A 90 4.44 -2.90 20.62
CA ALA A 90 3.12 -3.34 20.17
C ALA A 90 3.19 -4.15 18.86
N TYR A 91 4.28 -4.02 18.09
CA TYR A 91 4.49 -4.66 16.79
C TYR A 91 3.34 -4.37 15.82
N LYS A 92 2.75 -3.18 15.91
CA LYS A 92 1.63 -2.72 15.10
C LYS A 92 1.78 -1.24 14.82
N LEU A 93 1.73 -0.89 13.54
CA LEU A 93 1.59 0.50 13.10
C LEU A 93 0.15 0.74 12.67
N GLY A 94 -0.50 1.71 13.29
CA GLY A 94 -1.78 2.22 12.84
C GLY A 94 -1.56 3.27 11.76
N ILE A 95 -2.42 3.25 10.73
CA ILE A 95 -2.49 4.27 9.68
C ILE A 95 -3.92 4.77 9.56
N ASN A 96 -4.12 6.08 9.72
CA ASN A 96 -5.38 6.76 9.47
C ASN A 96 -5.33 7.43 8.08
N SER A 97 -5.68 6.66 7.05
CA SER A 97 -5.66 7.14 5.66
C SER A 97 -6.66 8.28 5.41
N MET A 98 -7.64 8.48 6.29
CA MET A 98 -8.65 9.53 6.13
C MET A 98 -8.11 10.95 6.36
N THR A 99 -6.95 11.08 7.03
CA THR A 99 -6.25 12.34 7.27
C THR A 99 -5.76 13.02 5.98
N LEU A 100 -5.62 12.28 4.88
CA LEU A 100 -5.15 12.79 3.59
C LEU A 100 -6.26 12.80 2.55
N PRO A 101 -6.24 13.65 1.50
CA PRO A 101 -7.22 13.58 0.42
C PRO A 101 -7.03 12.33 -0.46
N ARG A 102 -8.04 11.98 -1.28
CA ARG A 102 -7.88 10.90 -2.29
C ARG A 102 -6.98 11.39 -3.42
N GLY A 103 -6.29 10.47 -4.08
CA GLY A 103 -5.31 10.76 -5.11
C GLY A 103 -3.95 11.19 -4.53
N PHE A 104 -3.13 11.82 -5.37
CA PHE A 104 -1.81 12.29 -4.96
C PHE A 104 -1.90 13.58 -4.15
N TYR A 105 -1.15 13.62 -3.04
CA TYR A 105 -1.04 14.77 -2.15
C TYR A 105 0.41 15.08 -1.83
N SER A 106 0.73 16.37 -1.75
CA SER A 106 2.00 16.89 -1.28
C SER A 106 1.73 18.00 -0.27
N GLY A 107 2.40 17.93 0.88
CA GLY A 107 2.24 18.90 1.95
C GLY A 107 3.32 18.73 3.01
N THR A 108 2.98 19.08 4.25
CA THR A 108 3.90 18.97 5.39
C THR A 108 3.38 17.97 6.42
N ALA A 109 4.30 17.41 7.18
CA ALA A 109 4.02 16.58 8.33
C ALA A 109 5.01 16.84 9.45
N GLN A 110 4.70 16.37 10.66
CA GLN A 110 5.62 16.38 11.80
C GLN A 110 5.62 15.03 12.50
N THR A 111 6.79 14.57 12.92
CA THR A 111 6.93 13.42 13.80
C THR A 111 7.01 13.85 15.25
N GLU A 112 6.31 13.13 16.13
CA GLU A 112 6.40 13.23 17.57
C GLU A 112 6.88 11.88 18.13
N TYR A 113 7.92 11.93 18.98
CA TYR A 113 8.40 10.78 19.73
C TYR A 113 8.34 11.08 21.23
N ARG A 114 7.64 10.24 22.00
CA ARG A 114 7.53 10.40 23.46
C ARG A 114 8.57 9.56 24.18
N SER A 115 9.12 10.09 25.28
CA SER A 115 10.12 9.37 26.05
C SER A 115 9.51 8.20 26.83
N GLN A 116 10.27 7.13 27.00
CA GLN A 116 9.94 6.01 27.89
C GLN A 116 9.97 6.41 29.37
N ASN A 117 10.87 7.33 29.73
CA ASN A 117 11.21 7.62 31.13
C ASN A 117 10.47 8.85 31.69
N ASP A 118 9.85 9.65 30.82
CA ASP A 118 9.07 10.82 31.20
C ASP A 118 8.01 11.11 30.13
N ALA A 119 6.73 10.92 30.47
CA ALA A 119 5.61 11.12 29.56
C ALA A 119 5.45 12.58 29.08
N ASN A 120 6.02 13.55 29.81
CA ASN A 120 5.98 14.97 29.43
C ASN A 120 7.11 15.33 28.45
N LYS A 121 8.15 14.49 28.34
CA LYS A 121 9.27 14.73 27.44
C LYS A 121 8.97 14.13 26.07
N LYS A 122 8.97 14.99 25.06
CA LYS A 122 8.80 14.60 23.66
C LYS A 122 9.78 15.32 22.75
N ARG A 123 10.14 14.66 21.65
CA ARG A 123 10.80 15.28 20.49
C ARG A 123 9.74 15.50 19.44
N VAL A 124 9.65 16.72 18.92
CA VAL A 124 8.84 17.05 17.74
C VAL A 124 9.79 17.50 16.65
N SER A 125 9.62 16.98 15.44
CA SER A 125 10.43 17.40 14.29
C SER A 125 10.12 18.84 13.89
N GLN A 126 11.00 19.42 13.07
CA GLN A 126 10.61 20.52 12.19
C GLN A 126 9.63 20.00 11.12
N ASP A 127 9.10 20.90 10.29
CA ASP A 127 8.26 20.51 9.17
C ASP A 127 9.02 19.58 8.22
N LEU A 128 8.41 18.44 7.93
CA LEU A 128 8.89 17.43 7.00
C LEU A 128 8.07 17.53 5.72
N ALA A 129 8.70 17.38 4.56
CA ALA A 129 7.96 17.20 3.32
C ALA A 129 7.19 15.88 3.41
N LEU A 130 5.89 15.89 3.11
CA LEU A 130 5.04 14.70 3.06
C LEU A 130 4.50 14.56 1.65
N ARG A 131 4.64 13.36 1.09
CA ARG A 131 4.08 12.98 -0.19
C ARG A 131 3.32 11.68 -0.04
N SER A 132 2.16 11.59 -0.67
CA SER A 132 1.28 10.45 -0.49
C SER A 132 0.37 10.22 -1.70
N PHE A 133 -0.13 9.01 -1.80
CA PHE A 133 -1.24 8.66 -2.68
C PHE A 133 -2.25 7.85 -1.89
N ARG A 134 -3.53 8.24 -1.93
CA ARG A 134 -4.63 7.47 -1.34
C ARG A 134 -5.61 7.02 -2.43
N GLY A 135 -5.61 5.72 -2.72
CA GLY A 135 -6.62 5.05 -3.52
C GLY A 135 -7.86 4.67 -2.69
N PHE A 136 -8.65 3.74 -3.21
CA PHE A 136 -9.82 3.18 -2.52
C PHE A 136 -9.46 2.00 -1.62
N TYR A 137 -8.45 1.20 -2.01
CA TYR A 137 -8.07 -0.03 -1.34
C TYR A 137 -6.64 -0.03 -0.84
N ALA A 138 -5.79 0.79 -1.44
CA ALA A 138 -4.40 0.92 -1.12
C ALA A 138 -3.95 2.38 -1.17
N GLY A 139 -2.77 2.60 -0.64
CA GLY A 139 -2.10 3.88 -0.71
C GLY A 139 -0.71 3.79 -0.14
N ALA A 140 0.01 4.88 -0.24
CA ALA A 140 1.34 4.99 0.32
C ALA A 140 1.64 6.41 0.73
N TYR A 141 2.58 6.57 1.64
CA TYR A 141 3.13 7.87 2.01
C TYR A 141 4.63 7.76 2.26
N ALA A 142 5.33 8.86 2.04
CA ALA A 142 6.72 9.07 2.38
C ALA A 142 6.89 10.47 2.94
N TYR A 143 7.70 10.60 3.99
CA TYR A 143 7.99 11.87 4.60
C TYR A 143 9.49 12.04 4.87
N GLY A 144 9.93 13.29 4.85
CA GLY A 144 11.20 13.68 5.42
C GLY A 144 11.80 14.95 4.87
N ARG A 145 13.11 15.11 5.11
CA ARG A 145 13.93 16.24 4.68
C ARG A 145 15.38 15.81 4.54
N TYR A 146 16.14 16.51 3.69
CA TYR A 146 17.51 16.15 3.32
C TYR A 146 18.48 16.11 4.51
N ASP A 147 18.35 17.03 5.46
CA ASP A 147 19.17 17.15 6.67
C ASP A 147 18.47 16.59 7.92
N GLY A 148 17.48 15.73 7.71
CA GLY A 148 16.70 15.10 8.75
C GLY A 148 17.49 14.03 9.49
N ASP A 149 17.12 13.79 10.76
CA ASP A 149 17.58 12.58 11.44
C ASP A 149 17.06 11.35 10.66
N PRO A 150 17.93 10.46 10.17
CA PRO A 150 17.51 9.34 9.31
C PRO A 150 16.63 8.32 10.03
N ASN A 151 16.61 8.30 11.37
CA ASN A 151 15.78 7.39 12.16
C ASN A 151 14.43 8.01 12.58
N MET A 152 14.32 9.34 12.56
CA MET A 152 13.18 10.05 13.17
C MET A 152 12.44 11.00 12.21
N ASP A 153 13.17 11.55 11.24
CA ASP A 153 12.68 12.58 10.33
C ASP A 153 12.53 12.05 8.89
N ILE A 154 12.79 10.76 8.64
CA ILE A 154 12.63 10.14 7.33
C ILE A 154 11.88 8.82 7.50
N GLY A 155 10.89 8.57 6.65
CA GLY A 155 10.16 7.32 6.68
C GLY A 155 9.16 7.20 5.55
N GLN A 156 8.72 5.97 5.30
CA GLN A 156 7.74 5.66 4.27
C GLN A 156 7.00 4.37 4.59
N MET A 157 5.80 4.25 4.03
CA MET A 157 4.92 3.12 4.27
C MET A 157 3.88 3.02 3.14
N TYR A 158 3.60 1.80 2.71
CA TYR A 158 2.38 1.49 1.97
C TYR A 158 1.33 0.91 2.92
N TYR A 159 0.07 1.05 2.56
CA TYR A 159 -1.07 0.42 3.22
C TYR A 159 -2.03 -0.14 2.20
N THR A 160 -2.70 -1.23 2.55
CA THR A 160 -3.50 -1.98 1.60
C THR A 160 -4.55 -2.84 2.28
N THR A 161 -5.64 -3.07 1.55
CA THR A 161 -6.53 -4.21 1.70
C THR A 161 -6.18 -5.23 0.60
N PRO A 162 -5.42 -6.30 0.91
CA PRO A 162 -5.01 -7.29 -0.09
C PRO A 162 -6.21 -7.95 -0.78
N THR A 163 -6.06 -8.25 -2.07
CA THR A 163 -7.09 -8.98 -2.82
C THR A 163 -7.21 -10.41 -2.29
N PRO A 164 -8.42 -10.89 -1.92
CA PRO A 164 -8.63 -12.28 -1.56
C PRO A 164 -8.30 -13.22 -2.74
N TYR A 165 -7.77 -14.41 -2.46
CA TYR A 165 -7.38 -15.38 -3.49
C TYR A 165 -8.50 -15.66 -4.50
N ASP A 166 -9.70 -15.98 -4.01
CA ASP A 166 -10.85 -16.33 -4.83
C ASP A 166 -11.33 -15.18 -5.74
N ASN A 167 -10.85 -13.96 -5.49
CA ASN A 167 -11.21 -12.77 -6.24
C ASN A 167 -10.12 -12.29 -7.20
N LEU A 168 -8.96 -12.95 -7.24
CA LEU A 168 -7.96 -12.67 -8.26
C LEU A 168 -8.50 -13.10 -9.63
N PRO A 169 -8.37 -12.25 -10.67
CA PRO A 169 -8.64 -12.69 -12.03
C PRO A 169 -7.79 -13.93 -12.36
N THR A 170 -8.40 -14.91 -13.00
CA THR A 170 -7.75 -16.18 -13.38
C THR A 170 -7.21 -16.17 -14.80
N SER A 171 -7.52 -15.12 -15.58
CA SER A 171 -7.05 -14.95 -16.95
C SER A 171 -7.05 -13.46 -17.35
N GLY A 172 -6.41 -13.18 -18.48
CA GLY A 172 -6.30 -11.84 -19.06
C GLY A 172 -5.08 -11.07 -18.58
N ARG A 173 -4.86 -9.91 -19.20
CA ARG A 173 -3.74 -9.01 -18.87
C ARG A 173 -4.29 -7.68 -18.40
N ALA A 174 -3.67 -7.13 -17.36
CA ALA A 174 -4.05 -5.85 -16.78
C ALA A 174 -2.84 -4.91 -16.74
N LEU A 175 -3.01 -3.70 -17.27
CA LEU A 175 -2.06 -2.61 -17.09
C LEU A 175 -2.47 -1.78 -15.88
N TYR A 176 -1.54 -1.60 -14.94
CA TYR A 176 -1.62 -0.70 -13.81
C TYR A 176 -0.79 0.54 -14.09
N VAL A 177 -1.39 1.71 -13.96
CA VAL A 177 -0.73 3.01 -14.21
C VAL A 177 -0.73 3.81 -12.92
N GLY A 178 0.43 4.37 -12.56
CA GLY A 178 0.55 5.12 -11.33
C GLY A 178 1.85 5.88 -11.18
N ARG A 179 2.32 5.97 -9.94
CA ARG A 179 3.47 6.79 -9.55
C ARG A 179 4.36 6.07 -8.55
N VAL A 180 5.66 6.25 -8.71
CA VAL A 180 6.70 5.97 -7.71
C VAL A 180 7.16 7.29 -7.10
N PHE A 181 7.27 7.35 -5.78
CA PHE A 181 7.66 8.56 -5.06
C PHE A 181 8.29 8.25 -3.70
N ASP A 182 9.07 9.20 -3.21
CA ASP A 182 9.50 9.33 -1.80
C ASP A 182 9.18 10.77 -1.31
N TYR A 183 9.84 11.25 -0.26
CA TYR A 183 9.65 12.62 0.20
C TYR A 183 10.23 13.69 -0.75
N ASN A 184 11.19 13.34 -1.62
CA ASN A 184 11.85 14.26 -2.53
C ASN A 184 11.12 14.33 -3.88
N ALA A 185 10.55 15.49 -4.21
CA ALA A 185 9.82 15.69 -5.46
C ALA A 185 10.62 15.40 -6.74
N GLN A 186 11.95 15.50 -6.70
CA GLN A 186 12.80 15.21 -7.86
C GLN A 186 12.85 13.71 -8.22
N ASN A 187 12.50 12.84 -7.28
CA ASN A 187 12.49 11.39 -7.46
C ASN A 187 11.14 10.86 -7.99
N ASP A 188 10.17 11.73 -8.28
CA ASP A 188 8.90 11.32 -8.85
C ASP A 188 9.07 10.64 -10.21
N ALA A 189 8.45 9.48 -10.37
CA ALA A 189 8.42 8.78 -11.63
C ALA A 189 7.04 8.17 -11.92
N LYS A 190 6.73 8.00 -13.20
CA LYS A 190 5.54 7.25 -13.63
C LYS A 190 5.79 5.76 -13.48
N LEU A 191 4.78 5.03 -13.02
CA LEU A 191 4.78 3.56 -12.99
C LEU A 191 3.84 3.03 -14.07
N ASN A 192 4.32 2.08 -14.86
CA ASN A 192 3.49 1.23 -15.70
C ASN A 192 3.83 -0.23 -15.36
N TYR A 193 2.85 -1.00 -14.89
CA TYR A 193 3.07 -2.39 -14.50
C TYR A 193 2.00 -3.29 -15.11
N VAL A 194 2.39 -4.40 -15.71
CA VAL A 194 1.47 -5.37 -16.30
C VAL A 194 1.44 -6.62 -15.43
N VAL A 195 0.25 -7.05 -15.06
CA VAL A 195 0.00 -8.38 -14.51
C VAL A 195 -0.63 -9.24 -15.60
N ASP A 196 -0.01 -10.38 -15.90
CA ASP A 196 -0.58 -11.44 -16.72
C ASP A 196 -1.16 -12.50 -15.78
N PHE A 197 -2.48 -12.43 -15.56
CA PHE A 197 -3.19 -13.33 -14.66
C PHE A 197 -3.23 -14.75 -15.20
N SER A 198 -3.20 -14.93 -16.53
CA SER A 198 -3.15 -16.27 -17.15
C SER A 198 -1.82 -16.96 -16.81
N LYS A 199 -0.73 -16.21 -16.77
CA LYS A 199 0.62 -16.73 -16.51
C LYS A 199 1.06 -16.61 -15.05
N HIS A 200 0.33 -15.88 -14.22
CA HIS A 200 0.70 -15.56 -12.84
C HIS A 200 2.08 -14.89 -12.76
N VAL A 201 2.34 -13.95 -13.66
CA VAL A 201 3.58 -13.15 -13.67
C VAL A 201 3.26 -11.67 -13.80
N GLY A 202 4.17 -10.83 -13.34
CA GLY A 202 4.09 -9.39 -13.54
C GLY A 202 5.44 -8.79 -13.89
N SER A 203 5.42 -7.72 -14.68
CA SER A 203 6.60 -6.93 -15.05
C SER A 203 6.21 -5.49 -15.31
N GLY A 204 7.16 -4.57 -15.30
CA GLY A 204 6.84 -3.17 -15.52
C GLY A 204 8.03 -2.25 -15.69
N GLU A 205 7.77 -0.98 -15.52
CA GLU A 205 8.70 0.11 -15.77
C GLU A 205 8.44 1.27 -14.82
N VAL A 206 9.53 1.81 -14.29
CA VAL A 206 9.57 3.12 -13.66
C VAL A 206 10.21 4.09 -14.65
N GLY A 207 9.45 5.09 -15.06
CA GLY A 207 9.92 6.09 -16.02
C GLY A 207 11.12 6.88 -15.49
N ALA A 208 11.95 7.40 -16.40
CA ALA A 208 13.03 8.30 -16.02
C ALA A 208 12.50 9.56 -15.33
N ASN A 209 13.31 10.13 -14.44
CA ASN A 209 13.04 11.39 -13.76
C ASN A 209 14.29 12.30 -13.81
N THR A 210 14.31 13.36 -12.99
CA THR A 210 15.42 14.33 -13.00
C THR A 210 16.74 13.75 -12.51
N LEU A 211 16.70 12.75 -11.63
CA LEU A 211 17.87 12.20 -10.95
C LEU A 211 18.23 10.78 -11.42
N HIS A 212 17.27 10.07 -12.01
CA HIS A 212 17.40 8.67 -12.33
C HIS A 212 16.94 8.38 -13.76
N GLU A 213 17.68 7.49 -14.39
CA GLU A 213 17.28 6.85 -15.64
C GLU A 213 16.01 6.00 -15.46
N LYS A 214 15.50 5.52 -16.58
CA LYS A 214 14.37 4.60 -16.60
C LYS A 214 14.80 3.24 -16.05
N TYR A 215 14.01 2.70 -15.13
CA TYR A 215 14.21 1.37 -14.57
C TYR A 215 13.17 0.38 -15.10
N LYS A 216 13.62 -0.87 -15.29
CA LYS A 216 12.77 -2.00 -15.61
C LYS A 216 12.51 -2.79 -14.33
N LEU A 217 11.24 -3.13 -14.11
CA LEU A 217 10.81 -4.10 -13.11
C LEU A 217 10.73 -5.44 -13.83
N GLU A 218 11.70 -6.30 -13.59
CA GLU A 218 11.81 -7.59 -14.27
C GLU A 218 10.60 -8.48 -14.03
N GLU A 219 10.34 -9.37 -14.98
CA GLU A 219 9.26 -10.34 -14.86
C GLU A 219 9.48 -11.22 -13.64
N ALA A 220 8.48 -11.25 -12.76
CA ALA A 220 8.52 -12.00 -11.52
C ALA A 220 7.20 -12.74 -11.30
N PRO A 221 7.23 -13.89 -10.60
CA PRO A 221 6.03 -14.65 -10.30
C PRO A 221 5.12 -13.88 -9.33
N ILE A 222 3.82 -13.91 -9.62
CA ILE A 222 2.76 -13.49 -8.70
C ILE A 222 2.41 -14.69 -7.83
N GLY A 223 2.81 -14.62 -6.56
CA GLY A 223 2.64 -15.69 -5.58
C GLY A 223 1.97 -15.22 -4.31
N GLN A 224 1.60 -16.19 -3.45
CA GLN A 224 1.10 -15.94 -2.12
C GLN A 224 2.26 -15.68 -1.14
N HIS A 225 2.16 -14.62 -0.36
CA HIS A 225 3.18 -14.22 0.61
C HIS A 225 2.54 -13.76 1.92
N GLU A 226 3.29 -13.87 3.02
CA GLU A 226 2.95 -13.21 4.28
C GLU A 226 3.50 -11.77 4.29
N GLY A 227 2.69 -10.82 4.77
CA GLY A 227 3.05 -9.40 4.85
C GLY A 227 2.40 -8.66 6.00
N LEU A 228 2.61 -7.34 6.02
CA LEU A 228 2.13 -6.43 7.07
C LEU A 228 0.61 -6.49 7.25
N TYR A 229 -0.13 -6.67 6.16
CA TYR A 229 -1.60 -6.65 6.16
C TYR A 229 -2.21 -8.05 6.09
N GLY A 230 -1.43 -9.06 6.50
CA GLY A 230 -1.77 -10.48 6.39
C GLY A 230 -1.23 -11.11 5.11
N THR A 231 -1.78 -12.28 4.77
CA THR A 231 -1.48 -12.96 3.51
C THR A 231 -1.91 -12.10 2.33
N TYR A 232 -1.04 -11.98 1.33
CA TYR A 232 -1.31 -11.23 0.10
C TYR A 232 -0.82 -11.98 -1.14
N TYR A 233 -1.29 -11.55 -2.31
CA TYR A 233 -0.77 -11.99 -3.60
C TYR A 233 -0.03 -10.85 -4.31
N GLY A 234 1.10 -11.19 -4.92
CA GLY A 234 1.92 -10.24 -5.64
C GLY A 234 3.36 -10.70 -5.79
N VAL A 235 4.28 -9.74 -5.92
CA VAL A 235 5.72 -10.00 -6.09
C VAL A 235 6.45 -9.73 -4.79
N LYS A 236 7.35 -10.63 -4.42
CA LYS A 236 8.29 -10.44 -3.31
C LYS A 236 9.71 -10.52 -3.86
N ASN A 237 10.52 -9.49 -3.62
CA ASN A 237 11.90 -9.38 -4.09
C ASN A 237 12.08 -9.53 -5.62
N GLY A 238 11.16 -8.97 -6.42
CA GLY A 238 11.33 -8.89 -7.87
C GLY A 238 12.53 -8.01 -8.23
N GLU A 239 13.21 -8.27 -9.34
CA GLU A 239 14.44 -7.54 -9.68
C GLU A 239 14.16 -6.19 -10.35
N ILE A 240 14.93 -5.17 -9.98
CA ILE A 240 14.97 -3.89 -10.68
C ILE A 240 16.26 -3.86 -11.48
N THR A 241 16.17 -3.60 -12.78
CA THR A 241 17.31 -3.46 -13.68
C THR A 241 17.27 -2.12 -14.40
N THR A 242 18.40 -1.73 -14.98
CA THR A 242 18.49 -0.60 -15.91
C THR A 242 19.01 -1.10 -17.25
N GLN A 243 18.54 -0.51 -18.35
CA GLN A 243 19.15 -0.69 -19.67
C GLN A 243 20.07 0.50 -19.94
N ASP A 244 21.26 0.50 -19.34
CA ASP A 244 22.34 1.39 -19.79
C ASP A 244 23.30 0.62 -20.68
N ARG A 245 23.84 1.29 -21.69
CA ARG A 245 24.82 0.79 -22.66
C ARG A 245 26.08 0.20 -22.00
N TYR A 246 26.31 0.50 -20.74
CA TYR A 246 27.49 0.11 -19.96
C TYR A 246 27.17 -0.83 -18.78
N SER A 247 25.90 -1.05 -18.44
CA SER A 247 25.53 -2.04 -17.42
C SER A 247 24.11 -2.57 -17.63
N ASP A 248 23.98 -3.87 -17.90
CA ASP A 248 22.77 -4.66 -17.61
C ASP A 248 22.68 -4.94 -16.10
N GLY A 249 22.81 -3.87 -15.31
CA GLY A 249 23.08 -3.94 -13.89
C GLY A 249 21.80 -4.07 -13.09
N LYS A 250 21.79 -5.02 -12.16
CA LYS A 250 20.85 -5.02 -11.04
C LYS A 250 20.94 -3.67 -10.31
N ARG A 251 19.79 -3.06 -10.08
CA ARG A 251 19.61 -1.75 -9.42
C ARG A 251 18.72 -1.82 -8.19
N GLY A 252 18.25 -3.01 -7.83
CA GLY A 252 17.50 -3.17 -6.60
C GLY A 252 16.53 -4.32 -6.64
N THR A 253 15.56 -4.25 -5.74
CA THR A 253 14.40 -5.13 -5.72
C THR A 253 13.11 -4.36 -5.49
N TYR A 254 11.99 -4.94 -5.93
CA TYR A 254 10.66 -4.41 -5.67
C TYR A 254 9.77 -5.45 -5.00
N ASN A 255 8.85 -4.96 -4.17
CA ASN A 255 7.74 -5.73 -3.62
C ASN A 255 6.44 -5.12 -4.12
N LEU A 256 5.47 -5.96 -4.48
CA LEU A 256 4.19 -5.54 -5.02
C LEU A 256 3.07 -6.32 -4.35
N ILE A 257 2.01 -5.62 -3.98
CA ILE A 257 0.78 -6.20 -3.43
C ILE A 257 -0.39 -5.84 -4.34
N ILE A 258 -1.14 -6.86 -4.75
CA ILE A 258 -2.40 -6.72 -5.48
C ILE A 258 -3.53 -6.45 -4.48
N SER A 259 -4.23 -5.35 -4.66
CA SER A 259 -5.14 -4.77 -3.67
C SER A 259 -6.55 -4.57 -4.22
N GLY A 260 -7.53 -4.62 -3.32
CA GLY A 260 -8.94 -4.43 -3.61
C GLY A 260 -9.72 -5.70 -3.88
N THR A 261 -11.04 -5.58 -3.95
CA THR A 261 -11.92 -6.76 -4.03
C THR A 261 -11.82 -7.52 -5.35
N ARG A 262 -11.21 -6.91 -6.37
CA ARG A 262 -11.11 -7.45 -7.72
C ARG A 262 -9.76 -7.10 -8.35
N ALA A 263 -8.70 -6.92 -7.56
CA ALA A 263 -7.38 -6.49 -8.03
C ALA A 263 -7.37 -5.12 -8.74
N GLU A 264 -8.10 -4.14 -8.22
CA GLU A 264 -8.26 -2.79 -8.77
C GLU A 264 -6.99 -1.94 -8.64
N GLU A 265 -6.17 -2.19 -7.62
CA GLU A 265 -5.02 -1.35 -7.28
C GLU A 265 -3.78 -2.22 -7.00
N ILE A 266 -2.59 -1.63 -7.17
CA ILE A 266 -1.33 -2.17 -6.69
C ILE A 266 -0.58 -1.13 -5.86
N THR A 267 0.15 -1.60 -4.86
CA THR A 267 1.05 -0.78 -4.05
C THR A 267 2.26 -1.60 -3.61
N GLY A 268 3.24 -0.95 -3.00
CA GLY A 268 4.45 -1.60 -2.51
C GLY A 268 5.62 -0.63 -2.44
N ASP A 269 6.82 -1.21 -2.51
CA ASP A 269 8.08 -0.50 -2.34
C ASP A 269 9.15 -0.95 -3.36
N LEU A 270 10.08 -0.05 -3.62
CA LEU A 270 11.28 -0.27 -4.42
C LEU A 270 12.49 0.03 -3.54
N ASN A 271 13.41 -0.90 -3.45
CA ASN A 271 14.65 -0.79 -2.69
C ASN A 271 15.81 -0.75 -3.69
N TYR A 272 16.39 0.42 -3.87
CA TYR A 272 17.47 0.64 -4.82
C TYR A 272 18.83 0.32 -4.21
N ILE A 273 19.73 -0.17 -5.06
CA ILE A 273 21.14 -0.33 -4.75
C ILE A 273 22.00 0.44 -5.75
N ASP A 274 23.15 0.90 -5.29
CA ASP A 274 24.18 1.52 -6.13
C ASP A 274 24.88 0.44 -6.99
N PRO A 275 25.76 0.82 -7.93
CA PRO A 275 26.51 -0.14 -8.74
C PRO A 275 27.43 -1.10 -7.95
N TYR A 276 27.69 -0.81 -6.67
CA TYR A 276 28.48 -1.64 -5.77
C TYR A 276 27.64 -2.54 -4.87
N GLY A 277 26.31 -2.46 -4.97
CA GLY A 277 25.36 -3.23 -4.19
C GLY A 277 24.97 -2.63 -2.84
N ASN A 278 25.37 -1.39 -2.54
CA ASN A 278 24.97 -0.71 -1.31
C ASN A 278 23.57 -0.11 -1.45
N PRO A 279 22.77 -0.01 -0.37
CA PRO A 279 21.49 0.69 -0.40
C PRO A 279 21.64 2.14 -0.92
N ALA A 280 20.89 2.48 -1.96
CA ALA A 280 20.95 3.78 -2.63
C ALA A 280 19.67 4.61 -2.48
N GLY A 281 18.61 4.02 -1.92
CA GLY A 281 17.35 4.70 -1.69
C GLY A 281 16.20 3.70 -1.62
N GLN A 282 15.07 4.17 -1.12
CA GLN A 282 13.84 3.40 -1.14
C GLN A 282 12.70 4.36 -1.48
N GLN A 283 11.77 3.88 -2.31
CA GLN A 283 10.58 4.60 -2.70
C GLN A 283 9.35 3.72 -2.51
N VAL A 284 8.18 4.34 -2.46
CA VAL A 284 6.88 3.66 -2.45
C VAL A 284 6.13 3.94 -3.74
N PHE A 285 5.13 3.13 -4.04
CA PHE A 285 4.29 3.35 -5.21
C PHE A 285 2.82 3.03 -4.98
N HIS A 286 2.00 3.60 -5.85
CA HIS A 286 0.60 3.25 -6.03
C HIS A 286 0.27 3.29 -7.52
N ALA A 287 -0.52 2.34 -8.00
CA ALA A 287 -1.08 2.36 -9.34
C ALA A 287 -2.48 1.74 -9.39
N GLU A 288 -3.30 2.26 -10.29
CA GLU A 288 -4.67 1.81 -10.52
C GLU A 288 -4.74 0.99 -11.80
N ARG A 289 -5.59 -0.03 -11.80
CA ARG A 289 -5.80 -0.90 -12.95
C ARG A 289 -6.60 -0.19 -14.03
N GLY A 290 -6.10 -0.22 -15.25
CA GLY A 290 -6.90 0.06 -16.45
C GLY A 290 -7.88 -1.07 -16.78
N GLU A 291 -8.42 -1.07 -17.99
CA GLU A 291 -9.25 -2.19 -18.46
C GLU A 291 -8.42 -3.48 -18.58
N VAL A 292 -9.01 -4.61 -18.18
CA VAL A 292 -8.45 -5.94 -18.39
C VAL A 292 -8.76 -6.38 -19.83
N ARG A 293 -7.75 -6.84 -20.56
CA ARG A 293 -7.84 -7.25 -21.97
C ARG A 293 -7.29 -8.66 -22.21
#